data_AF-A0A2E0A5B7-F1
#
_entry.id   AF-A0A2E0A5B7-F1
#
_cell.length_a   1.000
_cell.length_b   1.000
_cell.length_c   1.000
_cell.angle_alpha   90.00
_cell.angle_beta   90.00
_cell.angle_gamma   90.00
#
_symmetry.space_group_name_H-M   'P 1'
#
loop_
_entity.id
_entity.type
_entity.pdbx_description
1 polymer ?
#
loop_
_entity_poly.entity_id
_entity_poly.type
_entity_poly.pdbx_seq_one_letter_code
_entity_poly.pdbx_strand_id
1 'polypeptide(L)'
;MRDYISTDSDWTFELLETYDREIGRVAKLYGLDTYPNQIEVISAEQMMDAYSSVGMPIGYNHWSYGKQFLATQKSYQRGQMGLAYEIVINSNPCIAYLMEENTMPMQALVIAHACYGHNSFFKNNYLFRTWTDASSIIDYLVFAKNYVRKCESRYGQDEVERVLDACHTLQNYGVDRYRRPKPISAAEERLRQQERESIRQQQLNDLWRTLPTRKKDAKQVKRRQFPSEPQENLLYFIEKNAPLLEPWQREIIRIVRKISQYFYPQRQTQVMNEGWATFWHYTLLNHLYDEGKLTDGFMMEFLTSHTNVVHQPSFDSPYFSGINPYALGFNMFRDIKRICEEPTDEDREWFPDFAGKDWLETLHFAMRDFKDESFIQQFLSPKVIRDLKLFQIVDDDQEETLEVGAIHDERGYRRVREAL
;
A
#
# COMPACT_ATOMS: atom_id res chain seq x y z
N MET A 1 -9.42 38.80 -18.02
CA MET A 1 -9.48 37.49 -18.68
C MET A 1 -9.09 36.47 -17.63
N ARG A 2 -9.84 35.38 -17.49
CA ARG A 2 -9.39 34.23 -16.68
C ARG A 2 -8.18 33.62 -17.37
N ASP A 3 -7.13 33.35 -16.62
CA ASP A 3 -5.84 32.85 -17.11
C ASP A 3 -5.77 31.34 -16.86
N TYR A 4 -6.48 30.59 -17.70
CA TYR A 4 -6.54 29.13 -17.61
C TYR A 4 -5.20 28.50 -17.99
N ILE A 5 -4.82 27.43 -17.30
CA ILE A 5 -3.57 26.69 -17.58
C ILE A 5 -3.64 26.00 -18.95
N SER A 6 -4.78 25.37 -19.25
CA SER A 6 -5.09 24.82 -20.57
C SER A 6 -6.59 24.88 -20.86
N THR A 7 -6.94 24.86 -22.15
CA THR A 7 -8.33 24.83 -22.63
C THR A 7 -8.68 23.55 -23.39
N ASP A 8 -7.68 22.88 -23.95
CA ASP A 8 -7.84 21.65 -24.73
C ASP A 8 -7.59 20.40 -23.87
N SER A 9 -8.05 19.25 -24.37
CA SER A 9 -7.90 17.94 -23.71
C SER A 9 -6.53 17.29 -23.94
N ASP A 10 -5.75 17.80 -24.89
CA ASP A 10 -4.43 17.25 -25.22
C ASP A 10 -3.39 17.64 -24.17
N TRP A 11 -2.41 16.76 -23.95
CA TRP A 11 -1.32 16.99 -23.00
C TRP A 11 0.03 17.08 -23.71
N THR A 12 0.95 17.86 -23.13
CA THR A 12 2.37 17.89 -23.51
C THR A 12 3.23 17.83 -22.25
N PHE A 13 4.52 17.49 -22.39
CA PHE A 13 5.42 17.44 -21.23
C PHE A 13 5.52 18.80 -20.51
N GLU A 14 5.57 19.91 -21.25
CA GLU A 14 5.59 21.26 -20.69
C GLU A 14 4.30 21.58 -19.91
N LEU A 15 3.17 21.04 -20.37
CA LEU A 15 1.89 21.20 -19.71
C LEU A 15 1.84 20.35 -18.43
N LEU A 16 2.31 19.10 -18.46
CA LEU A 16 2.44 18.26 -17.27
C LEU A 16 3.32 18.92 -16.20
N GLU A 17 4.47 19.48 -16.58
CA GLU A 17 5.35 20.24 -15.67
C GLU A 17 4.65 21.48 -15.08
N THR A 18 3.82 22.16 -15.89
CA THR A 18 3.05 23.31 -15.43
C THR A 18 1.98 22.91 -14.43
N TYR A 19 1.26 21.82 -14.67
CA TYR A 19 0.28 21.28 -13.73
C TYR A 19 0.95 20.77 -12.45
N ASP A 20 2.06 20.04 -12.53
CA ASP A 20 2.82 19.62 -11.36
C ASP A 20 3.25 20.83 -10.52
N ARG A 21 3.75 21.90 -11.15
CA ARG A 21 4.13 23.13 -10.45
C ARG A 21 2.96 23.82 -9.76
N GLU A 22 1.83 23.99 -10.44
CA GLU A 22 0.65 24.68 -9.88
C GLU A 22 -0.03 23.84 -8.78
N ILE A 23 -0.21 22.54 -9.00
CA ILE A 23 -0.72 21.62 -7.99
C ILE A 23 0.24 21.60 -6.78
N GLY A 24 1.55 21.58 -7.02
CA GLY A 24 2.56 21.64 -5.96
C GLY A 24 2.57 22.94 -5.17
N ARG A 25 2.26 24.08 -5.80
CA ARG A 25 2.07 25.36 -5.10
C ARG A 25 0.90 25.28 -4.13
N VAL A 26 -0.25 24.78 -4.60
CA VAL A 26 -1.46 24.64 -3.76
C VAL A 26 -1.25 23.57 -2.67
N ALA A 27 -0.59 22.45 -2.99
CA ALA A 27 -0.26 21.41 -2.02
C ALA A 27 0.61 21.95 -0.87
N LYS A 28 1.59 22.82 -1.18
CA LYS A 28 2.41 23.51 -0.16
C LYS A 28 1.60 24.44 0.72
N LEU A 29 0.57 25.12 0.18
CA LEU A 29 -0.32 25.97 0.96
C LEU A 29 -1.04 25.16 2.06
N TYR A 30 -1.41 23.91 1.76
CA TYR A 30 -2.03 22.98 2.71
C TYR A 30 -1.04 22.16 3.55
N GLY A 31 0.26 22.47 3.48
CA GLY A 31 1.29 21.80 4.27
C GLY A 31 1.52 20.33 3.90
N LEU A 32 1.25 19.93 2.65
CA LEU A 32 1.61 18.60 2.16
C LEU A 32 3.12 18.50 1.98
N ASP A 33 3.75 17.61 2.75
CA ASP A 33 5.17 17.28 2.62
C ASP A 33 5.35 16.02 1.76
N THR A 34 6.03 16.13 0.63
CA THR A 34 6.19 15.06 -0.37
C THR A 34 7.67 14.76 -0.64
N TYR A 35 7.99 13.56 -1.15
CA TYR A 35 9.27 13.32 -1.81
C TYR A 35 9.28 14.04 -3.17
N PRO A 36 10.46 14.32 -3.75
CA PRO A 36 10.52 14.85 -5.11
C PRO A 36 9.77 13.94 -6.09
N ASN A 37 8.95 14.51 -6.97
CA ASN A 37 8.17 13.76 -7.95
C ASN A 37 9.05 13.41 -9.16
N GLN A 38 8.93 12.17 -9.63
CA GLN A 38 9.42 11.71 -10.93
C GLN A 38 8.24 11.16 -11.71
N ILE A 39 7.76 11.94 -12.68
CA ILE A 39 6.62 11.59 -13.53
C ILE A 39 7.15 10.83 -14.76
N GLU A 40 6.64 9.63 -14.99
CA GLU A 40 6.95 8.81 -16.17
C GLU A 40 5.66 8.50 -16.93
N VAL A 41 5.60 8.86 -18.21
CA VAL A 41 4.46 8.52 -19.07
C VAL A 41 4.73 7.17 -19.74
N ILE A 42 3.77 6.24 -19.60
CA ILE A 42 3.88 4.87 -20.07
C ILE A 42 2.63 4.46 -20.86
N SER A 43 2.77 3.44 -21.71
CA SER A 43 1.63 2.88 -22.45
C SER A 43 0.75 2.02 -21.55
N ALA A 44 -0.50 1.77 -21.97
CA ALA A 44 -1.40 0.87 -21.27
C ALA A 44 -0.81 -0.55 -21.05
N GLU A 45 0.01 -1.07 -21.98
CA GLU A 45 0.67 -2.37 -21.84
C GLU A 45 1.71 -2.36 -20.72
N GLN A 46 2.55 -1.33 -20.67
CA GLN A 46 3.54 -1.15 -19.61
C GLN A 46 2.88 -0.98 -18.24
N MET A 47 1.73 -0.29 -18.20
CA MET A 47 0.97 -0.14 -16.97
C MET A 47 0.41 -1.48 -16.48
N MET A 48 -0.15 -2.30 -17.35
CA MET A 48 -0.62 -3.65 -16.97
C MET A 48 0.52 -4.54 -16.45
N ASP A 49 1.70 -4.46 -17.07
CA ASP A 49 2.88 -5.21 -16.63
C ASP A 49 3.32 -4.78 -15.22
N ALA A 50 3.40 -3.47 -14.99
CA ALA A 50 3.68 -2.90 -13.67
C ALA A 50 2.62 -3.25 -12.61
N TYR A 51 1.33 -3.29 -12.96
CA TYR A 51 0.26 -3.73 -12.04
C TYR A 51 0.39 -5.19 -11.65
N SER A 52 0.65 -6.05 -12.64
CA SER A 52 0.76 -7.49 -12.43
C SER A 52 1.94 -7.89 -11.54
N SER A 53 2.96 -7.04 -11.49
CA SER A 53 4.15 -7.17 -10.65
C SER A 53 4.02 -6.46 -9.29
N VAL A 54 2.78 -6.19 -8.84
CA VAL A 54 2.50 -5.51 -7.55
C VAL A 54 3.09 -4.10 -7.50
N GLY A 55 2.94 -3.35 -8.59
CA GLY A 55 3.46 -1.98 -8.72
C GLY A 55 4.98 -1.89 -8.84
N MET A 56 5.67 -3.00 -9.11
CA MET A 56 7.13 -3.06 -9.20
C MET A 56 7.60 -3.51 -10.59
N PRO A 57 7.77 -2.57 -11.55
CA PRO A 57 8.27 -2.90 -12.89
C PRO A 57 9.67 -3.54 -12.89
N ILE A 58 10.40 -3.45 -11.77
CA ILE A 58 11.73 -4.04 -11.58
C ILE A 58 11.70 -5.30 -10.69
N GLY A 59 10.54 -5.94 -10.53
CA GLY A 59 10.40 -7.22 -9.83
C GLY A 59 11.12 -8.39 -10.52
N TYR A 60 11.29 -9.50 -9.79
CA TYR A 60 11.63 -10.79 -10.40
C TYR A 60 10.38 -11.41 -11.04
N ASN A 61 10.59 -12.26 -12.04
CA ASN A 61 9.51 -12.92 -12.74
C ASN A 61 8.93 -14.05 -11.88
N HIS A 62 7.60 -14.18 -11.90
CA HIS A 62 6.89 -15.30 -11.28
C HIS A 62 5.59 -15.55 -12.05
N TRP A 63 5.20 -16.83 -12.21
CA TRP A 63 4.03 -17.19 -13.00
C TRP A 63 2.72 -16.59 -12.44
N SER A 64 2.63 -16.40 -11.12
CA SER A 64 1.46 -15.80 -10.48
C SER A 64 1.20 -14.36 -10.97
N TYR A 65 2.27 -13.61 -11.23
CA TYR A 65 2.19 -12.26 -11.80
C TYR A 65 1.68 -12.32 -13.24
N GLY A 66 2.18 -13.26 -14.06
CA GLY A 66 1.65 -13.48 -15.41
C GLY A 66 0.16 -13.87 -15.43
N LYS A 67 -0.29 -14.67 -14.46
CA LYS A 67 -1.72 -14.98 -14.30
C LYS A 67 -2.55 -13.73 -13.95
N GLN A 68 -2.05 -12.88 -13.06
CA GLN A 68 -2.68 -11.61 -12.70
C GLN A 68 -2.71 -10.63 -13.89
N PHE A 69 -1.63 -10.56 -14.66
CA PHE A 69 -1.56 -9.78 -15.90
C PHE A 69 -2.67 -10.18 -16.86
N LEU A 70 -2.78 -11.47 -17.18
CA LEU A 70 -3.79 -11.98 -18.11
C LEU A 70 -5.23 -11.74 -17.60
N ALA A 71 -5.45 -11.83 -16.29
CA ALA A 71 -6.76 -11.52 -15.69
C ALA A 71 -7.10 -10.03 -15.85
N THR A 72 -6.14 -9.15 -15.57
CA THR A 72 -6.30 -7.68 -15.67
C THR A 72 -6.50 -7.25 -17.12
N GLN A 73 -5.65 -7.74 -18.04
CA GLN A 73 -5.75 -7.46 -19.47
C GLN A 73 -7.10 -7.90 -20.05
N LYS A 74 -7.58 -9.11 -19.71
CA LYS A 74 -8.90 -9.59 -20.17
C LYS A 74 -10.05 -8.73 -19.63
N SER A 75 -9.97 -8.31 -18.37
CA SER A 75 -11.00 -7.47 -17.75
C SER A 75 -11.05 -6.08 -18.40
N TYR A 76 -9.88 -5.51 -18.71
CA TYR A 76 -9.75 -4.25 -19.43
C TYR A 76 -10.28 -4.34 -20.87
N GLN A 77 -9.84 -5.34 -21.65
CA GLN A 77 -10.31 -5.54 -23.03
C GLN A 77 -11.83 -5.73 -23.13
N ARG A 78 -12.46 -6.28 -22.07
CA ARG A 78 -13.91 -6.47 -21.99
C ARG A 78 -14.66 -5.22 -21.50
N GLY A 79 -13.96 -4.14 -21.19
CA GLY A 79 -14.55 -2.93 -20.60
C GLY A 79 -15.16 -3.15 -19.21
N GLN A 80 -14.82 -4.27 -18.54
CA GLN A 80 -15.35 -4.63 -17.22
C GLN A 80 -14.61 -3.92 -16.08
N MET A 81 -13.44 -3.36 -16.38
CA MET A 81 -12.59 -2.66 -15.43
C MET A 81 -12.01 -1.43 -16.14
N GLY A 82 -12.21 -0.23 -15.57
CA GLY A 82 -11.39 0.92 -15.92
C GLY A 82 -9.96 0.65 -15.45
N LEU A 83 -8.94 0.92 -16.29
CA LEU A 83 -7.56 0.90 -15.81
C LEU A 83 -7.45 1.85 -14.62
N ALA A 84 -6.75 1.43 -13.57
CA ALA A 84 -6.36 2.34 -12.54
C ALA A 84 -5.41 3.38 -13.16
N TYR A 85 -5.72 4.65 -12.96
CA TYR A 85 -5.18 5.75 -13.77
C TYR A 85 -3.70 6.02 -13.54
N GLU A 86 -3.12 5.40 -12.51
CA GLU A 86 -1.77 5.62 -12.03
C GLU A 86 -1.11 4.33 -11.55
N ILE A 87 0.22 4.35 -11.42
CA ILE A 87 0.93 3.52 -10.44
C ILE A 87 1.91 4.43 -9.72
N VAL A 88 1.85 4.44 -8.39
CA VAL A 88 2.82 5.16 -7.55
C VAL A 88 3.78 4.22 -6.83
N ILE A 89 5.09 4.44 -7.00
CA ILE A 89 6.12 3.76 -6.24
C ILE A 89 6.58 4.68 -5.11
N ASN A 90 6.44 4.19 -3.88
CA ASN A 90 7.06 4.81 -2.71
C ASN A 90 8.59 4.69 -2.83
N SER A 91 9.23 5.66 -3.47
CA SER A 91 10.67 5.80 -3.56
C SER A 91 11.06 7.27 -3.35
N ASN A 92 12.36 7.56 -3.27
CA ASN A 92 12.87 8.92 -3.21
C ASN A 92 13.92 9.13 -4.32
N PRO A 93 13.55 9.74 -5.47
CA PRO A 93 12.28 10.40 -5.78
C PRO A 93 11.07 9.44 -5.89
N CYS A 94 9.86 9.95 -5.64
CA CYS A 94 8.62 9.19 -5.77
C CYS A 94 8.27 9.08 -7.25
N ILE A 95 8.14 7.84 -7.75
CA ILE A 95 7.87 7.60 -9.18
C ILE A 95 6.37 7.48 -9.35
N ALA A 96 5.80 8.29 -10.24
CA ALA A 96 4.39 8.25 -10.63
C ALA A 96 4.27 7.95 -12.11
N TYR A 97 3.62 6.82 -12.42
CA TYR A 97 3.36 6.40 -13.79
C TYR A 97 2.02 6.94 -14.27
N LEU A 98 2.05 7.69 -15.37
CA LEU A 98 0.88 8.26 -16.04
C LEU A 98 0.64 7.51 -17.35
N MET A 99 -0.63 7.23 -17.68
CA MET A 99 -0.95 6.64 -18.99
C MET A 99 -0.85 7.67 -20.10
N GLU A 100 -0.29 7.31 -21.25
CA GLU A 100 -0.23 8.19 -22.42
C GLU A 100 -1.62 8.48 -23.03
N GLU A 101 -2.56 7.55 -22.88
CA GLU A 101 -3.92 7.67 -23.42
C GLU A 101 -4.84 8.57 -22.58
N ASN A 102 -4.37 9.04 -21.42
CA ASN A 102 -5.13 9.95 -20.57
C ASN A 102 -5.28 11.33 -21.21
N THR A 103 -6.44 11.94 -21.05
CA THR A 103 -6.68 13.37 -21.33
C THR A 103 -5.95 14.25 -20.32
N MET A 104 -5.75 15.53 -20.61
CA MET A 104 -5.11 16.47 -19.69
C MET A 104 -5.83 16.59 -18.34
N PRO A 105 -7.18 16.64 -18.24
CA PRO A 105 -7.87 16.57 -16.95
C PRO A 105 -7.57 15.30 -16.17
N MET A 106 -7.49 14.15 -16.85
CA MET A 106 -7.11 12.90 -16.20
C MET A 106 -5.66 12.90 -15.74
N GLN A 107 -4.72 13.41 -16.56
CA GLN A 107 -3.32 13.56 -16.16
C GLN A 107 -3.18 14.45 -14.92
N ALA A 108 -3.89 15.59 -14.88
CA ALA A 108 -3.88 16.48 -13.73
C ALA A 108 -4.50 15.83 -12.47
N LEU A 109 -5.57 15.03 -12.62
CA LEU A 109 -6.13 14.22 -11.54
C LEU A 109 -5.10 13.23 -11.00
N VAL A 110 -4.41 12.51 -11.89
CA VAL A 110 -3.37 11.55 -11.52
C VAL A 110 -2.19 12.24 -10.82
N ILE A 111 -1.73 13.39 -11.31
CA ILE A 111 -0.67 14.18 -10.65
C ILE A 111 -1.11 14.57 -9.24
N ALA A 112 -2.32 15.13 -9.07
CA ALA A 112 -2.81 15.51 -7.76
C ALA A 112 -2.98 14.29 -6.82
N HIS A 113 -3.43 13.16 -7.35
CA HIS A 113 -3.68 11.93 -6.58
C HIS A 113 -2.40 11.20 -6.20
N ALA A 114 -1.56 10.83 -7.18
CA ALA A 114 -0.34 10.05 -6.97
C ALA A 114 0.82 10.91 -6.44
N CYS A 115 1.12 12.03 -7.11
CA CYS A 115 2.31 12.83 -6.80
C CYS A 115 2.18 13.66 -5.52
N TYR A 116 0.94 14.00 -5.12
CA TYR A 116 0.69 14.81 -3.91
C TYR A 116 -0.11 14.07 -2.85
N GLY A 117 -1.14 13.32 -3.23
CA GLY A 117 -1.91 12.47 -2.31
C GLY A 117 -1.08 11.32 -1.74
N HIS A 118 -0.85 10.27 -2.52
CA HIS A 118 -0.12 9.08 -2.05
C HIS A 118 1.31 9.39 -1.59
N ASN A 119 2.04 10.22 -2.34
CA ASN A 119 3.40 10.60 -1.98
C ASN A 119 3.48 11.24 -0.57
N SER A 120 2.57 12.17 -0.25
CA SER A 120 2.54 12.77 1.09
C SER A 120 2.12 11.76 2.16
N PHE A 121 1.24 10.81 1.84
CA PHE A 121 0.87 9.73 2.75
C PHE A 121 2.08 8.83 3.08
N PHE A 122 2.77 8.33 2.04
CA PHE A 122 3.93 7.45 2.18
C PHE A 122 5.09 8.11 2.94
N LYS A 123 5.32 9.41 2.74
CA LYS A 123 6.39 10.13 3.44
C LYS A 123 6.11 10.30 4.93
N ASN A 124 4.86 10.52 5.31
CA ASN A 124 4.53 11.06 6.64
C ASN A 124 3.88 10.06 7.59
N ASN A 125 3.14 9.06 7.10
CA ASN A 125 2.48 8.08 7.95
C ASN A 125 3.49 7.24 8.76
N TYR A 126 3.21 7.02 10.04
CA TYR A 126 4.13 6.37 10.97
C TYR A 126 4.51 4.94 10.55
N LEU A 127 3.60 4.17 9.93
CA LEU A 127 3.90 2.81 9.47
C LEU A 127 4.93 2.84 8.35
N PHE A 128 4.77 3.74 7.39
CA PHE A 128 5.73 3.88 6.29
C PHE A 128 7.08 4.37 6.80
N ARG A 129 7.12 5.37 7.67
CA ARG A 129 8.37 5.86 8.29
C ARG A 129 9.08 4.79 9.12
N THR A 130 8.34 3.84 9.67
CA THR A 130 8.90 2.76 10.50
C THR A 130 9.46 1.62 9.67
N TRP A 131 8.73 1.21 8.62
CA TRP A 131 8.95 -0.05 7.89
C TRP A 131 9.51 0.10 6.48
N THR A 132 9.40 1.28 5.88
CA THR A 132 9.89 1.52 4.51
C THR A 132 11.18 2.33 4.51
N ASP A 133 12.04 2.05 3.54
CA ASP A 133 13.20 2.85 3.19
C ASP A 133 13.11 3.22 1.71
N ALA A 134 12.43 4.34 1.44
CA ALA A 134 12.13 4.80 0.09
C ALA A 134 13.40 5.07 -0.76
N SER A 135 14.53 5.36 -0.12
CA SER A 135 15.78 5.64 -0.84
C SER A 135 16.49 4.39 -1.34
N SER A 136 16.26 3.21 -0.76
CA SER A 136 17.00 1.98 -1.09
C SER A 136 16.17 0.88 -1.75
N ILE A 137 14.85 1.06 -1.83
CA ILE A 137 13.94 0.03 -2.36
C ILE A 137 14.24 -0.32 -3.83
N ILE A 138 14.48 0.67 -4.69
CA ILE A 138 14.74 0.44 -6.11
C ILE A 138 15.99 -0.43 -6.31
N ASP A 139 17.09 -0.07 -5.64
CA ASP A 139 18.33 -0.85 -5.67
C ASP A 139 18.13 -2.27 -5.16
N TYR A 140 17.30 -2.43 -4.12
CA TYR A 140 16.98 -3.72 -3.55
C TYR A 140 16.19 -4.61 -4.53
N LEU A 141 15.22 -4.05 -5.25
CA LEU A 141 14.45 -4.77 -6.27
C LEU A 141 15.33 -5.19 -7.45
N VAL A 142 16.20 -4.29 -7.93
CA VAL A 142 17.19 -4.63 -8.96
C VAL A 142 18.11 -5.77 -8.48
N PHE A 143 18.55 -5.72 -7.23
CA PHE A 143 19.33 -6.81 -6.64
C PHE A 143 18.55 -8.13 -6.61
N ALA A 144 17.31 -8.12 -6.12
CA ALA A 144 16.45 -9.29 -6.02
C ALA A 144 16.22 -9.94 -7.39
N LYS A 145 15.85 -9.14 -8.40
CA LYS A 145 15.66 -9.58 -9.79
C LYS A 145 16.90 -10.27 -10.34
N ASN A 146 18.06 -9.64 -10.20
CA ASN A 146 19.32 -10.20 -10.67
C ASN A 146 19.74 -11.46 -9.89
N TYR A 147 19.42 -11.54 -8.60
CA TYR A 147 19.73 -12.70 -7.78
C TYR A 147 18.89 -13.92 -8.19
N VAL A 148 17.57 -13.73 -8.35
CA VAL A 148 16.65 -14.79 -8.80
C VAL A 148 17.08 -15.30 -10.18
N ARG A 149 17.35 -14.41 -11.14
CA ARG A 149 17.82 -14.78 -12.48
C ARG A 149 19.12 -15.60 -12.47
N LYS A 150 20.06 -15.27 -11.58
CA LYS A 150 21.30 -16.04 -11.38
C LYS A 150 21.02 -17.41 -10.79
N CYS A 151 20.06 -17.53 -9.89
CA CYS A 151 19.64 -18.81 -9.32
C CYS A 151 18.99 -19.69 -10.39
N GLU A 152 18.08 -19.13 -11.21
CA GLU A 152 17.44 -19.86 -12.31
C GLU A 152 18.47 -20.41 -13.29
N SER A 153 19.46 -19.60 -13.66
CA SER A 153 20.53 -20.00 -14.58
C SER A 153 21.44 -21.11 -14.01
N ARG A 154 21.56 -21.21 -12.68
CA ARG A 154 22.50 -22.13 -12.01
C ARG A 154 21.84 -23.41 -11.51
N TYR A 155 20.63 -23.32 -11.00
CA TYR A 155 19.92 -24.41 -10.32
C TYR A 155 18.69 -24.91 -11.10
N GLY A 156 18.33 -24.24 -12.21
CA GLY A 156 17.14 -24.54 -12.99
C GLY A 156 15.93 -23.71 -12.55
N GLN A 157 15.04 -23.43 -13.50
CA GLN A 157 13.85 -22.61 -13.26
C GLN A 157 12.88 -23.29 -12.30
N ASP A 158 12.53 -24.56 -12.54
CA ASP A 158 11.54 -25.30 -11.75
C ASP A 158 11.88 -25.38 -10.25
N GLU A 159 13.16 -25.54 -9.90
CA GLU A 159 13.59 -25.62 -8.50
C GLU A 159 13.55 -24.25 -7.81
N VAL A 160 13.87 -23.18 -8.53
CA VAL A 160 13.76 -21.80 -8.00
C VAL A 160 12.30 -21.42 -7.81
N GLU A 161 11.46 -21.74 -8.80
CA GLU A 161 10.01 -21.49 -8.78
C GLU A 161 9.33 -22.21 -7.61
N ARG A 162 9.65 -23.49 -7.37
CA ARG A 162 9.12 -24.24 -6.21
C ARG A 162 9.41 -23.55 -4.87
N VAL A 163 10.60 -22.97 -4.72
CA VAL A 163 10.96 -22.23 -3.49
C VAL A 163 10.20 -20.92 -3.42
N LEU A 164 10.11 -20.18 -4.53
CA LEU A 164 9.35 -18.93 -4.62
C LEU A 164 7.86 -19.13 -4.32
N ASP A 165 7.23 -20.17 -4.88
CA ASP A 165 5.84 -20.54 -4.62
C ASP A 165 5.56 -20.76 -3.13
N ALA A 166 6.42 -21.52 -2.47
CA ALA A 166 6.32 -21.77 -1.03
C ALA A 166 6.47 -20.46 -0.23
N CYS A 167 7.38 -19.58 -0.64
CA CYS A 167 7.60 -18.29 0.01
C CYS A 167 6.41 -17.34 -0.20
N HIS A 168 5.87 -17.24 -1.41
CA HIS A 168 4.72 -16.41 -1.75
C HIS A 168 3.45 -16.85 -1.04
N THR A 169 3.26 -18.15 -0.86
CA THR A 169 2.15 -18.69 -0.06
C THR A 169 2.21 -18.21 1.39
N LEU A 170 3.43 -18.05 1.93
CA LEU A 170 3.68 -17.62 3.31
C LEU A 170 3.95 -16.12 3.46
N GLN A 171 3.91 -15.33 2.39
CA GLN A 171 4.36 -13.93 2.41
C GLN A 171 3.59 -13.07 3.43
N ASN A 172 2.30 -13.34 3.63
CA ASN A 172 1.44 -12.62 4.57
C ASN A 172 1.82 -12.89 6.04
N TYR A 173 2.47 -14.03 6.30
CA TYR A 173 3.01 -14.42 7.60
C TYR A 173 4.52 -14.19 7.71
N GLY A 174 5.11 -13.55 6.68
CA GLY A 174 6.52 -13.23 6.57
C GLY A 174 6.89 -11.85 7.12
N VAL A 175 6.03 -11.23 7.92
CA VAL A 175 6.22 -9.85 8.38
C VAL A 175 6.41 -9.81 9.90
N ASP A 176 7.34 -8.97 10.34
CA ASP A 176 7.50 -8.61 11.75
C ASP A 176 6.55 -7.43 12.05
N ARG A 177 5.71 -7.58 13.07
CA ARG A 177 4.71 -6.58 13.50
C ARG A 177 5.22 -5.72 14.65
N TYR A 178 6.10 -6.28 15.49
CA TYR A 178 6.51 -5.65 16.75
C TYR A 178 8.01 -5.36 16.89
N ARG A 179 8.89 -6.00 16.10
CA ARG A 179 10.36 -5.82 16.20
C ARG A 179 10.91 -5.16 14.93
N ARG A 180 11.57 -4.00 15.09
CA ARG A 180 12.22 -3.26 14.01
C ARG A 180 13.65 -3.76 13.74
N PRO A 181 13.97 -4.30 12.55
CA PRO A 181 15.35 -4.46 12.10
C PRO A 181 15.91 -3.10 11.65
N LYS A 182 17.20 -2.84 11.86
CA LYS A 182 17.85 -1.63 11.31
C LYS A 182 17.87 -1.71 9.77
N PRO A 183 17.60 -0.60 9.04
CA PRO A 183 17.79 -0.57 7.59
C PRO A 183 19.26 -0.84 7.26
N ILE A 184 19.49 -1.65 6.22
CA ILE A 184 20.81 -2.07 5.75
C ILE A 184 20.83 -1.80 4.26
N SER A 185 21.85 -1.09 3.76
CA SER A 185 21.98 -0.78 2.33
C SER A 185 22.22 -2.03 1.48
N ALA A 186 21.88 -1.97 0.19
CA ALA A 186 22.11 -3.08 -0.75
C ALA A 186 23.60 -3.46 -0.88
N ALA A 187 24.51 -2.48 -0.76
CA ALA A 187 25.96 -2.71 -0.75
C ALA A 187 26.40 -3.45 0.52
N GLU A 188 25.89 -3.02 1.68
CA GLU A 188 26.16 -3.67 2.96
C GLU A 188 25.52 -5.07 3.03
N GLU A 189 24.41 -5.30 2.32
CA GLU A 189 23.80 -6.62 2.19
C GLU A 189 24.65 -7.58 1.35
N ARG A 190 25.24 -7.12 0.24
CA ARG A 190 26.20 -7.92 -0.55
C ARG A 190 27.44 -8.29 0.26
N LEU A 191 27.98 -7.35 1.04
CA LEU A 191 29.11 -7.60 1.95
C LEU A 191 28.73 -8.63 3.02
N ARG A 192 27.59 -8.45 3.68
CA ARG A 192 27.09 -9.43 4.68
C ARG A 192 26.77 -10.79 4.06
N GLN A 193 26.36 -10.85 2.80
CA GLN A 193 26.15 -12.11 2.10
C GLN A 193 27.48 -12.86 1.95
N GLN A 194 28.53 -12.18 1.49
CA GLN A 194 29.87 -12.76 1.36
C GLN A 194 30.46 -13.17 2.72
N GLU A 195 30.27 -12.35 3.76
CA GLU A 195 30.67 -12.68 5.13
C GLU A 195 29.89 -13.87 5.70
N ARG A 196 28.59 -13.99 5.41
CA ARG A 196 27.77 -15.12 5.87
C ARG A 196 28.17 -16.41 5.17
N GLU A 197 28.47 -16.35 3.87
CA GLU A 197 28.99 -17.50 3.13
C GLU A 197 30.35 -17.93 3.67
N SER A 198 31.25 -16.98 3.98
CA SER A 198 32.58 -17.29 4.52
C SER A 198 32.53 -17.83 5.95
N ILE A 199 31.75 -17.21 6.84
CA ILE A 199 31.54 -17.70 8.22
C ILE A 199 30.90 -19.10 8.22
N ARG A 200 29.97 -19.37 7.29
CA ARG A 200 29.35 -20.70 7.19
C ARG A 200 30.32 -21.74 6.64
N GLN A 201 31.13 -21.40 5.63
CA GLN A 201 32.19 -22.28 5.18
C GLN A 201 33.17 -22.60 6.32
N GLN A 202 33.48 -21.62 7.18
CA GLN A 202 34.29 -21.84 8.38
C GLN A 202 33.60 -22.77 9.40
N GLN A 203 32.31 -22.56 9.71
CA GLN A 203 31.56 -23.42 10.63
C GLN A 203 31.38 -24.85 10.11
N LEU A 204 31.14 -25.03 8.80
CA LEU A 204 31.14 -26.34 8.16
C LEU A 204 32.54 -26.97 8.27
N ASN A 205 33.61 -26.24 7.98
CA ASN A 205 34.97 -26.75 8.12
C ASN A 205 35.32 -27.14 9.57
N ASP A 206 34.82 -26.42 10.59
CA ASP A 206 35.03 -26.75 12.00
C ASP A 206 34.22 -27.97 12.46
N LEU A 207 32.98 -28.13 11.98
CA LEU A 207 32.16 -29.33 12.18
C LEU A 207 32.80 -30.57 11.53
N TRP A 208 33.48 -30.40 10.40
CA TRP A 208 34.20 -31.48 9.71
C TRP A 208 35.59 -31.75 10.31
N ARG A 209 36.23 -30.75 10.95
CA ARG A 209 37.48 -30.92 11.70
C ARG A 209 37.30 -31.66 13.03
N THR A 210 36.10 -31.64 13.60
CA THR A 210 35.82 -32.25 14.90
C THR A 210 34.79 -33.38 14.77
N LEU A 211 35.16 -34.45 14.06
CA LEU A 211 34.50 -35.75 14.26
C LEU A 211 34.73 -36.19 15.72
N PRO A 212 33.71 -36.25 16.59
CA PRO A 212 33.90 -36.68 17.96
C PRO A 212 34.00 -38.21 17.98
N THR A 213 35.22 -38.75 18.05
CA THR A 213 35.43 -40.12 18.52
C THR A 213 35.30 -40.13 20.04
N ARG A 214 34.07 -40.20 20.54
CA ARG A 214 33.72 -40.91 21.80
C ARG A 214 32.22 -40.85 22.08
N LYS A 215 31.61 -42.03 22.18
CA LYS A 215 30.35 -42.25 22.90
C LYS A 215 30.52 -41.68 24.32
N LYS A 216 29.82 -40.60 24.63
CA LYS A 216 29.59 -40.16 26.01
C LYS A 216 28.10 -40.23 26.29
N ASP A 217 27.82 -40.72 27.49
CA ASP A 217 26.53 -41.12 28.02
C ASP A 217 25.37 -40.20 27.66
N ALA A 218 24.27 -40.83 27.28
CA ALA A 218 22.97 -40.21 27.05
C ALA A 218 22.42 -39.64 28.37
N LYS A 219 22.93 -38.48 28.79
CA LYS A 219 22.14 -37.58 29.64
C LYS A 219 20.92 -37.19 28.82
N GLN A 220 19.73 -37.43 29.35
CA GLN A 220 18.48 -36.91 28.80
C GLN A 220 18.63 -35.39 28.63
N VAL A 221 18.93 -34.96 27.41
CA VAL A 221 18.87 -33.56 27.02
C VAL A 221 17.40 -33.22 27.15
N LYS A 222 17.00 -32.49 28.22
CA LYS A 222 15.69 -31.85 28.29
C LYS A 222 15.47 -31.20 26.93
N ARG A 223 14.45 -31.64 26.18
CA ARG A 223 14.10 -31.04 24.88
C ARG A 223 14.02 -29.54 25.13
N ARG A 224 15.03 -28.80 24.68
CA ARG A 224 15.01 -27.34 24.76
C ARG A 224 13.79 -26.94 23.94
N GLN A 225 12.91 -26.14 24.55
CA GLN A 225 11.76 -25.60 23.85
C GLN A 225 12.30 -24.86 22.63
N PHE A 226 11.89 -25.31 21.45
CA PHE A 226 12.38 -24.81 20.18
C PHE A 226 11.20 -24.32 19.37
N PRO A 227 11.19 -23.04 18.95
CA PRO A 227 12.17 -21.99 19.27
C PRO A 227 12.16 -21.55 20.75
N SER A 228 13.22 -20.87 21.19
CA SER A 228 13.34 -20.36 22.57
C SER A 228 12.35 -19.24 22.87
N GLU A 229 11.94 -18.48 21.84
CA GLU A 229 10.86 -17.51 21.88
C GLU A 229 9.92 -17.80 20.69
N PRO A 230 8.59 -17.64 20.84
CA PRO A 230 7.66 -17.68 19.71
C PRO A 230 8.07 -16.66 18.64
N GLN A 231 8.11 -17.09 17.38
CA GLN A 231 8.43 -16.22 16.25
C GLN A 231 7.19 -16.05 15.38
N GLU A 232 6.69 -14.81 15.27
CA GLU A 232 5.52 -14.48 14.43
C GLU A 232 5.84 -14.57 12.93
N ASN A 233 7.06 -14.18 12.55
CA ASN A 233 7.49 -14.17 11.16
C ASN A 233 7.96 -15.57 10.74
N LEU A 234 7.08 -16.30 10.05
CA LEU A 234 7.33 -17.68 9.63
C LEU A 234 8.48 -17.78 8.63
N LEU A 235 8.58 -16.83 7.69
CA LEU A 235 9.69 -16.78 6.73
C LEU A 235 11.03 -16.55 7.45
N TYR A 236 11.08 -15.67 8.44
CA TYR A 236 12.27 -15.46 9.26
C TYR A 236 12.64 -16.71 10.05
N PHE A 237 11.65 -17.34 10.67
CA PHE A 237 11.85 -18.58 11.40
C PHE A 237 12.48 -19.64 10.50
N ILE A 238 11.92 -19.88 9.32
CA ILE A 238 12.42 -20.85 8.34
C ILE A 238 13.83 -20.47 7.86
N GLU A 239 14.08 -19.19 7.53
CA GLU A 239 15.39 -18.67 7.08
C GLU A 239 16.52 -19.03 8.07
N LYS A 240 16.24 -18.93 9.38
CA LYS A 240 17.25 -19.13 10.44
C LYS A 240 17.36 -20.58 10.90
N ASN A 241 16.25 -21.31 10.92
CA ASN A 241 16.15 -22.57 11.64
C ASN A 241 16.13 -23.81 10.75
N ALA A 242 15.82 -23.69 9.45
CA ALA A 242 15.74 -24.86 8.59
C ALA A 242 17.16 -25.36 8.21
N PRO A 243 17.58 -26.56 8.67
CA PRO A 243 18.94 -27.03 8.50
C PRO A 243 19.23 -27.47 7.06
N LEU A 244 18.22 -27.94 6.34
CA LEU A 244 18.32 -28.48 4.98
C LEU A 244 18.34 -27.41 3.88
N LEU A 245 18.07 -26.14 4.22
CA LEU A 245 18.06 -25.09 3.21
C LEU A 245 19.46 -24.72 2.75
N GLU A 246 19.66 -24.82 1.44
CA GLU A 246 20.85 -24.35 0.76
C GLU A 246 21.02 -22.82 0.88
N PRO A 247 22.25 -22.29 0.74
CA PRO A 247 22.48 -20.85 0.85
C PRO A 247 21.59 -20.00 -0.05
N TRP A 248 21.34 -20.44 -1.29
CA TRP A 248 20.54 -19.69 -2.26
C TRP A 248 19.05 -19.68 -1.91
N GLN A 249 18.51 -20.80 -1.43
CA GLN A 249 17.11 -20.90 -1.00
C GLN A 249 16.81 -19.96 0.17
N ARG A 250 17.76 -19.84 1.12
CA ARG A 250 17.63 -18.90 2.25
C ARG A 250 17.62 -17.45 1.80
N GLU A 251 18.39 -17.13 0.76
CA GLU A 251 18.41 -15.77 0.23
C GLU A 251 17.11 -15.45 -0.49
N ILE A 252 16.54 -16.39 -1.25
CA ILE A 252 15.20 -16.24 -1.84
C ILE A 252 14.15 -15.99 -0.75
N ILE A 253 14.14 -16.80 0.32
CA ILE A 253 13.24 -16.59 1.46
C ILE A 253 13.42 -15.18 2.05
N ARG A 254 14.66 -14.71 2.19
CA ARG A 254 14.94 -13.36 2.69
C ARG A 254 14.42 -12.28 1.73
N ILE A 255 14.57 -12.48 0.42
CA ILE A 255 14.08 -11.57 -0.61
C ILE A 255 12.56 -11.41 -0.49
N VAL A 256 11.82 -12.53 -0.52
CA VAL A 256 10.35 -12.50 -0.38
C VAL A 256 9.95 -11.87 0.95
N ARG A 257 10.65 -12.19 2.03
CA ARG A 257 10.39 -11.62 3.36
C ARG A 257 10.58 -10.10 3.41
N LYS A 258 11.68 -9.57 2.86
CA LYS A 258 11.94 -8.13 2.85
C LYS A 258 10.95 -7.37 1.97
N ILE A 259 10.62 -7.90 0.80
CA ILE A 259 9.57 -7.32 -0.06
C ILE A 259 8.24 -7.34 0.68
N SER A 260 7.84 -8.46 1.27
CA SER A 260 6.60 -8.57 2.04
C SER A 260 6.51 -7.58 3.20
N GLN A 261 7.62 -7.34 3.90
CA GLN A 261 7.72 -6.34 4.96
C GLN A 261 7.58 -4.91 4.41
N TYR A 262 8.18 -4.62 3.26
CA TYR A 262 8.09 -3.30 2.63
C TYR A 262 6.66 -2.92 2.27
N PHE A 263 5.88 -3.87 1.74
CA PHE A 263 4.49 -3.69 1.34
C PHE A 263 3.48 -3.96 2.47
N TYR A 264 3.96 -4.22 3.69
CA TYR A 264 3.08 -4.42 4.84
C TYR A 264 2.26 -3.16 5.19
N PRO A 265 2.85 -1.94 5.26
CA PRO A 265 2.10 -0.72 5.55
C PRO A 265 0.93 -0.46 4.60
N GLN A 266 1.13 -0.62 3.28
CA GLN A 266 0.08 -0.37 2.28
C GLN A 266 -1.19 -1.21 2.54
N ARG A 267 -1.03 -2.47 2.98
CA ARG A 267 -2.15 -3.35 3.31
C ARG A 267 -2.85 -3.02 4.63
N GLN A 268 -2.21 -2.25 5.51
CA GLN A 268 -2.76 -1.83 6.80
C GLN A 268 -3.37 -0.42 6.75
N THR A 269 -3.22 0.26 5.62
CA THR A 269 -3.56 1.68 5.44
C THR A 269 -4.27 1.91 4.11
N GLN A 270 -4.91 0.89 3.54
CA GLN A 270 -5.54 1.00 2.22
C GLN A 270 -6.67 2.04 2.25
N VAL A 271 -7.56 2.00 3.24
CA VAL A 271 -8.68 2.95 3.34
C VAL A 271 -8.15 4.37 3.55
N MET A 272 -7.17 4.53 4.43
CA MET A 272 -6.55 5.83 4.69
C MET A 272 -5.76 6.37 3.50
N ASN A 273 -4.96 5.54 2.83
CA ASN A 273 -4.12 5.95 1.71
C ASN A 273 -4.98 6.39 0.52
N GLU A 274 -5.93 5.55 0.12
CA GLU A 274 -6.85 5.87 -0.97
C GLU A 274 -7.72 7.08 -0.60
N GLY A 275 -8.29 7.09 0.61
CA GLY A 275 -9.08 8.21 1.11
C GLY A 275 -8.32 9.54 1.15
N TRP A 276 -7.06 9.53 1.57
CA TRP A 276 -6.20 10.71 1.65
C TRP A 276 -5.89 11.25 0.25
N ALA A 277 -5.51 10.36 -0.67
CA ALA A 277 -5.26 10.74 -2.05
C ALA A 277 -6.52 11.26 -2.75
N THR A 278 -7.69 10.65 -2.49
CA THR A 278 -8.98 11.11 -2.98
C THR A 278 -9.47 12.39 -2.29
N PHE A 279 -9.08 12.65 -1.06
CA PHE A 279 -9.39 13.94 -0.42
C PHE A 279 -8.57 15.06 -1.06
N TRP A 280 -7.27 14.84 -1.28
CA TRP A 280 -6.38 15.86 -1.80
C TRP A 280 -6.54 16.10 -3.29
N HIS A 281 -6.70 15.09 -4.14
CA HIS A 281 -6.92 15.36 -5.57
C HIS A 281 -8.19 16.21 -5.79
N TYR A 282 -9.20 16.04 -4.95
CA TYR A 282 -10.47 16.74 -5.01
C TYR A 282 -10.27 18.17 -4.49
N THR A 283 -9.64 18.33 -3.34
CA THR A 283 -9.40 19.64 -2.72
C THR A 283 -8.46 20.50 -3.58
N LEU A 284 -7.37 19.93 -4.09
CA LEU A 284 -6.37 20.66 -4.87
C LEU A 284 -6.92 21.13 -6.23
N LEU A 285 -7.65 20.27 -6.94
CA LEU A 285 -8.23 20.63 -8.23
C LEU A 285 -9.39 21.63 -8.07
N ASN A 286 -10.27 21.47 -7.06
CA ASN A 286 -11.29 22.49 -6.79
C ASN A 286 -10.66 23.84 -6.40
N HIS A 287 -9.57 23.85 -5.63
CA HIS A 287 -8.86 25.08 -5.30
C HIS A 287 -8.33 25.79 -6.56
N LEU A 288 -7.71 25.06 -7.48
CA LEU A 288 -7.24 25.62 -8.75
C LEU A 288 -8.41 26.15 -9.61
N TYR A 289 -9.57 25.48 -9.56
CA TYR A 289 -10.78 25.98 -10.20
C TYR A 289 -11.28 27.29 -9.57
N ASP A 290 -11.31 27.38 -8.25
CA ASP A 290 -11.71 28.57 -7.50
C ASP A 290 -10.77 29.78 -7.77
N GLU A 291 -9.47 29.52 -7.99
CA GLU A 291 -8.50 30.52 -8.46
C GLU A 291 -8.70 30.91 -9.94
N GLY A 292 -9.60 30.25 -10.67
CA GLY A 292 -9.87 30.49 -12.08
C GLY A 292 -8.80 29.95 -13.03
N LYS A 293 -8.01 28.96 -12.60
CA LYS A 293 -6.96 28.31 -13.40
C LYS A 293 -7.46 27.15 -14.26
N LEU A 294 -8.61 26.58 -13.93
CA LEU A 294 -9.23 25.45 -14.64
C LEU A 294 -10.54 25.86 -15.33
N THR A 295 -10.88 25.19 -16.43
CA THR A 295 -12.11 25.43 -17.18
C THR A 295 -13.28 24.61 -16.64
N ASP A 296 -14.53 25.01 -16.96
CA ASP A 296 -15.72 24.24 -16.58
C ASP A 296 -15.73 22.84 -17.25
N GLY A 297 -15.24 22.75 -18.49
CA GLY A 297 -15.11 21.48 -19.22
C GLY A 297 -14.15 20.51 -18.52
N PHE A 298 -12.99 21.02 -18.06
CA PHE A 298 -12.05 20.26 -17.25
C PHE A 298 -12.73 19.71 -15.99
N MET A 299 -13.49 20.54 -15.28
CA MET A 299 -14.16 20.14 -14.04
C MET A 299 -15.23 19.07 -14.26
N MET A 300 -15.98 19.13 -15.36
CA MET A 300 -16.99 18.11 -15.68
C MET A 300 -16.36 16.73 -15.89
N GLU A 301 -15.22 16.66 -16.58
CA GLU A 301 -14.49 15.42 -16.76
C GLU A 301 -13.92 14.90 -15.43
N PHE A 302 -13.22 15.77 -14.69
CA PHE A 302 -12.69 15.46 -13.36
C PHE A 302 -13.78 14.91 -12.41
N LEU A 303 -14.93 15.59 -12.30
CA LEU A 303 -16.01 15.18 -11.40
C LEU A 303 -16.62 13.85 -11.83
N THR A 304 -16.70 13.57 -13.13
CA THR A 304 -17.17 12.26 -13.64
C THR A 304 -16.22 11.15 -13.19
N SER A 305 -14.91 11.33 -13.39
CA SER A 305 -13.89 10.36 -12.99
C SER A 305 -13.84 10.17 -11.48
N HIS A 306 -13.86 11.26 -10.70
CA HIS A 306 -13.90 11.20 -9.24
C HIS A 306 -15.13 10.44 -8.74
N THR A 307 -16.32 10.77 -9.26
CA THR A 307 -17.59 10.13 -8.84
C THR A 307 -17.59 8.63 -9.12
N ASN A 308 -17.03 8.20 -10.25
CA ASN A 308 -16.92 6.78 -10.58
C ASN A 308 -16.01 6.03 -9.60
N VAL A 309 -14.91 6.63 -9.16
CA VAL A 309 -13.98 6.00 -8.21
C VAL A 309 -14.55 5.92 -6.79
N VAL A 310 -15.27 6.95 -6.34
CA VAL A 310 -15.87 6.97 -4.99
C VAL A 310 -17.27 6.35 -4.94
N HIS A 311 -17.75 5.77 -6.05
CA HIS A 311 -19.05 5.13 -6.08
C HIS A 311 -19.06 3.89 -5.18
N GLN A 312 -19.99 3.87 -4.21
CA GLN A 312 -20.28 2.70 -3.38
C GLN A 312 -21.65 2.14 -3.80
N PRO A 313 -21.71 0.95 -4.44
CA PRO A 313 -22.96 0.26 -4.68
C PRO A 313 -23.68 -0.07 -3.37
N SER A 314 -25.01 -0.11 -3.40
CA SER A 314 -25.81 -0.61 -2.28
C SER A 314 -25.63 -2.12 -2.10
N PHE A 315 -25.92 -2.63 -0.90
CA PHE A 315 -25.69 -4.04 -0.53
C PHE A 315 -26.49 -5.04 -1.38
N ASP A 316 -27.61 -4.62 -1.97
CA ASP A 316 -28.50 -5.40 -2.82
C ASP A 316 -28.13 -5.34 -4.31
N SER A 317 -27.11 -4.55 -4.66
CA SER A 317 -26.60 -4.44 -6.02
C SER A 317 -25.84 -5.71 -6.43
N PRO A 318 -26.04 -6.22 -7.66
CA PRO A 318 -25.24 -7.33 -8.18
C PRO A 318 -23.75 -6.97 -8.36
N TYR A 319 -23.41 -5.68 -8.31
CA TYR A 319 -22.05 -5.17 -8.42
C TYR A 319 -21.40 -4.88 -7.06
N PHE A 320 -22.08 -5.18 -5.95
CA PHE A 320 -21.50 -5.03 -4.62
C PHE A 320 -20.39 -6.06 -4.39
N SER A 321 -19.17 -5.59 -4.16
CA SER A 321 -17.97 -6.43 -3.93
C SER A 321 -17.33 -6.17 -2.55
N GLY A 322 -18.06 -5.51 -1.65
CA GLY A 322 -17.58 -5.06 -0.35
C GLY A 322 -17.56 -3.54 -0.24
N ILE A 323 -16.87 -3.05 0.79
CA ILE A 323 -16.71 -1.62 1.03
C ILE A 323 -15.59 -1.08 0.14
N ASN A 324 -15.92 -0.09 -0.65
CA ASN A 324 -14.97 0.63 -1.48
C ASN A 324 -14.07 1.52 -0.59
N PRO A 325 -12.75 1.26 -0.52
CA PRO A 325 -11.84 2.02 0.34
C PRO A 325 -11.78 3.50 -0.03
N TYR A 326 -11.89 3.83 -1.33
CA TYR A 326 -11.95 5.22 -1.81
C TYR A 326 -13.17 5.93 -1.26
N ALA A 327 -14.34 5.29 -1.34
CA ALA A 327 -15.60 5.85 -0.87
C ALA A 327 -15.59 6.07 0.64
N LEU A 328 -15.19 5.06 1.42
CA LEU A 328 -15.15 5.16 2.88
C LEU A 328 -14.12 6.20 3.33
N GLY A 329 -12.87 6.09 2.87
CA GLY A 329 -11.79 6.97 3.27
C GLY A 329 -12.04 8.44 2.90
N PHE A 330 -12.52 8.71 1.67
CA PHE A 330 -12.86 10.06 1.24
C PHE A 330 -13.96 10.69 2.10
N ASN A 331 -15.05 9.94 2.35
CA ASN A 331 -16.15 10.44 3.17
C ASN A 331 -15.69 10.68 4.62
N MET A 332 -14.84 9.83 5.18
CA MET A 332 -14.26 10.04 6.50
C MET A 332 -13.42 11.31 6.58
N PHE A 333 -12.47 11.52 5.65
CA PHE A 333 -11.65 12.75 5.66
C PHE A 333 -12.47 14.02 5.40
N ARG A 334 -13.44 13.95 4.49
CA ARG A 334 -14.38 15.05 4.25
C ARG A 334 -15.20 15.37 5.50
N ASP A 335 -15.62 14.35 6.23
CA ASP A 335 -16.40 14.52 7.45
C ASP A 335 -15.56 15.06 8.62
N ILE A 336 -14.29 14.66 8.75
CA ILE A 336 -13.35 15.27 9.71
C ILE A 336 -13.26 16.78 9.46
N LYS A 337 -13.11 17.20 8.18
CA LYS A 337 -13.10 18.62 7.84
C LYS A 337 -14.41 19.31 8.23
N ARG A 338 -15.56 18.72 7.90
CA ARG A 338 -16.88 19.25 8.27
C ARG A 338 -17.05 19.37 9.80
N ILE A 339 -16.66 18.37 10.58
CA ILE A 339 -16.77 18.37 12.04
C ILE A 339 -15.93 19.51 12.64
N CYS A 340 -14.78 19.81 12.05
CA CYS A 340 -13.93 20.90 12.46
C CYS A 340 -14.52 22.29 12.09
N GLU A 341 -15.09 22.45 10.89
CA GLU A 341 -15.62 23.74 10.41
C GLU A 341 -17.04 24.03 10.91
N GLU A 342 -17.94 23.05 10.85
CA GLU A 342 -19.37 23.15 11.14
C GLU A 342 -19.87 21.98 12.02
N PRO A 343 -19.44 21.88 13.30
CA PRO A 343 -19.84 20.79 14.17
C PRO A 343 -21.32 20.85 14.57
N THR A 344 -22.00 19.71 14.48
CA THR A 344 -23.33 19.47 15.07
C THR A 344 -23.21 19.05 16.54
N ASP A 345 -24.32 19.02 17.27
CA ASP A 345 -24.32 18.58 18.68
C ASP A 345 -23.93 17.11 18.83
N GLU A 346 -24.32 16.24 17.89
CA GLU A 346 -23.88 14.84 17.85
C GLU A 346 -22.36 14.74 17.64
N ASP A 347 -21.79 15.59 16.78
CA ASP A 347 -20.33 15.61 16.56
C ASP A 347 -19.57 16.05 17.83
N ARG A 348 -20.11 17.01 18.59
CA ARG A 348 -19.52 17.46 19.85
C ARG A 348 -19.54 16.38 20.93
N GLU A 349 -20.56 15.53 20.94
CA GLU A 349 -20.65 14.40 21.87
C GLU A 349 -19.69 13.27 21.49
N TRP A 350 -19.61 12.92 20.20
CA TRP A 350 -18.77 11.82 19.73
C TRP A 350 -17.29 12.17 19.59
N PHE A 351 -16.99 13.43 19.25
CA PHE A 351 -15.64 13.90 18.96
C PHE A 351 -15.31 15.19 19.72
N PRO A 352 -15.39 15.19 21.07
CA PRO A 352 -15.11 16.36 21.89
C PRO A 352 -13.66 16.86 21.71
N ASP A 353 -12.76 15.97 21.29
CA ASP A 353 -11.34 16.25 21.14
C ASP A 353 -11.01 17.10 19.91
N PHE A 354 -11.85 17.12 18.86
CA PHE A 354 -11.53 17.88 17.64
C PHE A 354 -12.71 18.64 17.00
N ALA A 355 -13.94 18.45 17.45
CA ALA A 355 -15.06 19.26 16.98
C ALA A 355 -14.79 20.76 17.19
N GLY A 356 -14.85 21.54 16.11
CA GLY A 356 -14.56 22.98 16.13
C GLY A 356 -13.08 23.39 16.19
N LYS A 357 -12.13 22.44 16.02
CA LYS A 357 -10.69 22.74 15.94
C LYS A 357 -10.22 23.02 14.51
N ASP A 358 -8.93 23.29 14.33
CA ASP A 358 -8.35 23.43 13.00
C ASP A 358 -8.44 22.10 12.23
N TRP A 359 -9.12 22.13 11.09
CA TRP A 359 -9.37 20.94 10.30
C TRP A 359 -8.10 20.37 9.67
N LEU A 360 -7.15 21.23 9.30
CA LEU A 360 -5.94 20.84 8.60
C LEU A 360 -4.99 20.13 9.56
N GLU A 361 -4.77 20.68 10.76
CA GLU A 361 -4.01 20.04 11.83
C GLU A 361 -4.62 18.68 12.20
N THR A 362 -5.94 18.61 12.35
CA THR A 362 -6.65 17.36 12.70
C THR A 362 -6.50 16.30 11.61
N LEU A 363 -6.64 16.67 10.34
CA LEU A 363 -6.42 15.77 9.21
C LEU A 363 -4.99 15.24 9.15
N HIS A 364 -3.99 16.11 9.31
CA HIS A 364 -2.58 15.71 9.30
C HIS A 364 -2.25 14.79 10.50
N PHE A 365 -2.83 15.06 11.67
CA PHE A 365 -2.69 14.18 12.84
C PHE A 365 -3.27 12.79 12.57
N ALA A 366 -4.52 12.72 12.07
CA ALA A 366 -5.16 11.46 11.72
C ALA A 366 -4.34 10.65 10.70
N MET A 367 -3.83 11.31 9.65
CA MET A 367 -3.01 10.66 8.63
C MET A 367 -1.66 10.17 9.17
N ARG A 368 -1.00 10.93 10.04
CA ARG A 368 0.36 10.62 10.51
C ARG A 368 0.39 9.46 11.49
N ASP A 369 -0.56 9.40 12.41
CA ASP A 369 -0.43 8.59 13.63
C ASP A 369 -1.33 7.34 13.67
N PHE A 370 -2.19 7.13 12.66
CA PHE A 370 -3.15 6.03 12.61
C PHE A 370 -2.95 5.09 11.42
N LYS A 371 -3.43 3.86 11.59
CA LYS A 371 -3.66 2.84 10.55
C LYS A 371 -5.17 2.62 10.38
N ASP A 372 -5.61 1.92 9.33
CA ASP A 372 -7.03 1.80 8.95
C ASP A 372 -7.93 1.43 10.13
N GLU A 373 -7.64 0.32 10.83
CA GLU A 373 -8.41 -0.15 11.99
C GLU A 373 -8.58 0.95 13.06
N SER A 374 -7.48 1.57 13.46
CA SER A 374 -7.52 2.64 14.47
C SER A 374 -8.16 3.93 13.95
N PHE A 375 -8.03 4.22 12.66
CA PHE A 375 -8.62 5.40 12.03
C PHE A 375 -10.14 5.25 11.95
N ILE A 376 -10.64 4.08 11.55
CA ILE A 376 -12.07 3.77 11.53
C ILE A 376 -12.66 3.84 12.93
N GLN A 377 -12.03 3.19 13.91
CA GLN A 377 -12.52 3.21 15.29
C GLN A 377 -12.59 4.62 15.89
N GLN A 378 -11.62 5.48 15.58
CA GLN A 378 -11.50 6.81 16.19
C GLN A 378 -12.20 7.93 15.42
N PHE A 379 -12.35 7.83 14.10
CA PHE A 379 -12.82 8.94 13.26
C PHE A 379 -14.09 8.66 12.44
N LEU A 380 -14.58 7.42 12.37
CA LEU A 380 -15.78 7.10 11.57
C LEU A 380 -17.07 7.64 12.21
N SER A 381 -17.56 8.79 11.77
CA SER A 381 -18.71 9.44 12.42
C SER A 381 -20.04 8.69 12.28
N PRO A 382 -20.98 8.88 13.23
CA PRO A 382 -22.38 8.46 13.09
C PRO A 382 -23.02 8.91 11.77
N LYS A 383 -22.70 10.14 11.33
CA LYS A 383 -23.18 10.69 10.06
C LYS A 383 -22.72 9.85 8.88
N VAL A 384 -21.43 9.55 8.77
CA VAL A 384 -20.90 8.74 7.66
C VAL A 384 -21.46 7.32 7.70
N ILE A 385 -21.63 6.73 8.88
CA ILE A 385 -22.28 5.42 9.06
C ILE A 385 -23.71 5.43 8.50
N ARG A 386 -24.49 6.48 8.78
CA ARG A 386 -25.85 6.65 8.23
C ARG A 386 -25.86 6.92 6.73
N ASP A 387 -24.98 7.80 6.25
CA ASP A 387 -24.92 8.17 4.83
C ASP A 387 -24.56 6.95 3.96
N LEU A 388 -23.64 6.11 4.43
CA LEU A 388 -23.26 4.84 3.79
C LEU A 388 -24.17 3.66 4.15
N LYS A 389 -25.14 3.86 5.05
CA LYS A 389 -26.08 2.84 5.55
C LYS A 389 -25.37 1.58 6.04
N LEU A 390 -24.27 1.72 6.79
CA LEU A 390 -23.49 0.58 7.24
C LEU A 390 -24.27 -0.24 8.28
N PHE A 391 -24.11 -1.56 8.23
CA PHE A 391 -24.67 -2.51 9.18
C PHE A 391 -23.77 -3.75 9.26
N GLN A 392 -23.83 -4.47 10.38
CA GLN A 392 -23.09 -5.69 10.63
C GLN A 392 -24.01 -6.90 10.45
N ILE A 393 -23.58 -7.86 9.63
CA ILE A 393 -24.15 -9.21 9.59
C ILE A 393 -23.23 -10.13 10.38
N VAL A 394 -23.80 -10.94 11.26
CA VAL A 394 -23.14 -12.07 11.90
C VAL A 394 -23.58 -13.34 11.18
N ASP A 395 -22.61 -14.05 10.62
CA ASP A 395 -22.77 -15.31 9.91
C ASP A 395 -22.12 -16.42 10.74
N ASP A 396 -22.94 -17.16 11.48
CA ASP A 396 -22.54 -18.30 12.31
C ASP A 396 -22.91 -19.59 11.56
N ASP A 397 -21.92 -20.45 11.32
CA ASP A 397 -22.11 -21.69 10.56
C ASP A 397 -23.00 -22.72 11.28
N GLN A 398 -23.30 -22.50 12.56
CA GLN A 398 -24.22 -23.30 13.36
C GLN A 398 -25.67 -22.82 13.29
N GLU A 399 -25.93 -21.61 12.79
CA GLU A 399 -27.26 -21.00 12.78
C GLU A 399 -27.85 -20.99 11.36
N GLU A 400 -29.13 -21.33 11.22
CA GLU A 400 -29.80 -21.36 9.90
C GLU A 400 -30.14 -19.95 9.37
N THR A 401 -30.09 -18.93 10.22
CA THR A 401 -30.45 -17.55 9.87
C THR A 401 -29.30 -16.59 10.14
N LEU A 402 -29.10 -15.63 9.23
CA LEU A 402 -28.18 -14.52 9.43
C LEU A 402 -28.73 -13.53 10.45
N GLU A 403 -27.89 -13.14 11.41
CA GLU A 403 -28.24 -12.11 12.40
C GLU A 403 -27.76 -10.73 11.93
N VAL A 404 -28.62 -9.72 12.00
CA VAL A 404 -28.20 -8.32 11.86
C VAL A 404 -27.73 -7.83 13.23
N GLY A 405 -26.42 -7.92 13.48
CA GLY A 405 -25.82 -7.63 14.77
C GLY A 405 -25.84 -6.15 15.14
N ALA A 406 -25.68 -5.25 14.17
CA ALA A 406 -25.70 -3.80 14.41
C ALA A 406 -26.17 -3.04 13.16
N ILE A 407 -26.86 -1.92 13.38
CA ILE A 407 -27.34 -1.03 12.31
C ILE A 407 -26.86 0.41 12.55
N HIS A 408 -27.16 1.30 11.62
CA HIS A 408 -26.77 2.71 11.66
C HIS A 408 -27.62 3.56 12.64
N ASP A 409 -27.79 3.09 13.87
CA ASP A 409 -28.45 3.77 14.99
C ASP A 409 -27.50 4.04 16.16
N GLU A 410 -27.94 4.81 17.15
CA GLU A 410 -27.12 5.23 18.31
C GLU A 410 -26.48 4.06 19.07
N ARG A 411 -27.17 2.91 19.14
CA ARG A 411 -26.68 1.71 19.82
C ARG A 411 -25.71 0.90 18.95
N GLY A 412 -25.89 0.95 17.63
CA GLY A 412 -25.11 0.21 16.66
C GLY A 412 -23.82 0.89 16.22
N TYR A 413 -23.68 2.22 16.29
CA TYR A 413 -22.48 2.93 15.80
C TYR A 413 -21.17 2.36 16.33
N ARG A 414 -21.07 2.07 17.64
CA ARG A 414 -19.84 1.50 18.22
C ARG A 414 -19.56 0.09 17.69
N ARG A 415 -20.59 -0.75 17.61
CA ARG A 415 -20.47 -2.13 17.10
C ARG A 415 -20.09 -2.15 15.62
N VAL A 416 -20.64 -1.23 14.82
CA VAL A 416 -20.27 -1.08 13.41
C VAL A 416 -18.79 -0.69 13.27
N ARG A 417 -18.28 0.25 14.10
CA ARG A 417 -16.86 0.61 14.09
C ARG A 417 -15.93 -0.53 14.51
N GLU A 418 -16.35 -1.36 15.46
CA GLU A 418 -15.55 -2.49 15.94
C GLU A 418 -15.52 -3.67 14.95
N ALA A 419 -16.54 -3.78 14.09
CA ALA A 419 -16.67 -4.85 13.12
C ALA A 419 -15.92 -4.58 11.79
N LEU A 420 -15.56 -3.33 11.52
CA LEU A 420 -14.79 -2.87 10.36
C LEU A 420 -13.30 -2.89 10.66
#